data_AF-A0A1C3HEJ2-F1
#
_entry.id   AF-A0A1C3HEJ2-F1
#
_cell.length_a   1.000
_cell.length_b   1.000
_cell.length_c   1.000
_cell.angle_alpha   90.00
_cell.angle_beta   90.00
_cell.angle_gamma   90.00
#
_symmetry.space_group_name_H-M   'P 1'
#
loop_
_entity.id
_entity.type
_entity.pdbx_description
1 polymer ?
#
loop_
_entity_poly.entity_id
_entity_poly.type
_entity_poly.pdbx_seq_one_letter_code
_entity_poly.pdbx_strand_id
1 'polypeptide(L)'
;MSNKWPIFTGNNTQVNAVKISAIRQQDNGYGVITPEGGYPAVTVTDGFMRDWKPVVGGYLVQDATGQLVFMSAAAFKAQYTPGGGGGDVTSADITDATAVGRQVLTAANAAAARTAIGAGTSSLALGTTASTALAGNGTAAAATKLATARTITLTGAVTGSATFDGTGNISIATTAGA
;
A
#
# COMPACT_ATOMS: atom_id res chain seq x y z
N MET A 1 32.30 2.95 5.64
CA MET A 1 32.41 1.54 6.03
C MET A 1 31.08 1.14 6.64
N SER A 2 30.40 0.13 6.11
CA SER A 2 29.16 -0.36 6.72
C SER A 2 29.53 -1.31 7.85
N ASN A 3 29.07 -1.05 9.07
CA ASN A 3 29.31 -1.95 10.21
C ASN A 3 28.26 -3.06 10.33
N LYS A 4 27.18 -2.99 9.55
CA LYS A 4 26.10 -3.98 9.58
C LYS A 4 26.21 -4.91 8.37
N TRP A 5 26.35 -6.20 8.62
CA TRP A 5 26.38 -7.21 7.57
C TRP A 5 25.00 -7.35 6.90
N PRO A 6 24.94 -7.67 5.59
CA PRO A 6 23.70 -7.98 4.91
C PRO A 6 22.98 -9.16 5.54
N ILE A 7 21.65 -9.09 5.51
CA ILE A 7 20.76 -10.09 6.05
C ILE A 7 20.39 -11.08 4.94
N PHE A 8 20.32 -12.35 5.30
CA PHE A 8 19.87 -13.45 4.47
C PHE A 8 18.78 -14.25 5.18
N THR A 9 17.77 -14.70 4.44
CA THR A 9 16.67 -15.53 4.93
C THR A 9 16.63 -16.84 4.17
N GLY A 10 16.42 -17.92 4.91
CA GLY A 10 16.42 -19.27 4.37
C GLY A 10 16.47 -20.28 5.50
N ASN A 11 16.11 -21.52 5.21
CA ASN A 11 16.07 -22.60 6.21
C ASN A 11 15.31 -22.20 7.51
N ASN A 12 14.15 -21.54 7.33
CA ASN A 12 13.32 -21.00 8.42
C ASN A 12 14.04 -20.08 9.42
N THR A 13 15.16 -19.47 9.02
CA THR A 13 16.00 -18.64 9.89
C THR A 13 16.49 -17.40 9.15
N GLN A 14 16.86 -16.37 9.90
CA GLN A 14 17.53 -15.17 9.41
C GLN A 14 18.97 -15.15 9.91
N VAL A 15 19.92 -14.92 9.01
CA VAL A 15 21.35 -14.89 9.30
C VAL A 15 21.98 -13.65 8.70
N ASN A 16 23.07 -13.18 9.27
CA ASN A 16 23.88 -12.11 8.67
C ASN A 16 25.07 -12.76 7.95
N ALA A 17 25.38 -12.37 6.72
CA ALA A 17 26.49 -12.98 6.00
C ALA A 17 27.23 -12.00 5.11
N VAL A 18 28.54 -12.24 4.98
CA VAL A 18 29.41 -11.50 4.07
C VAL A 18 30.26 -12.46 3.25
N LYS A 19 30.50 -12.10 1.98
CA LYS A 19 31.35 -12.89 1.08
C LYS A 19 32.81 -12.60 1.37
N ILE A 20 33.64 -13.64 1.38
CA ILE A 20 35.05 -13.55 1.73
C ILE A 20 35.87 -13.18 0.49
N SER A 21 36.57 -12.05 0.54
CA SER A 21 37.47 -11.59 -0.54
C SER A 21 38.92 -12.03 -0.32
N ALA A 22 39.38 -12.08 0.92
CA ALA A 22 40.72 -12.53 1.27
C ALA A 22 40.75 -13.17 2.66
N ILE A 23 41.73 -14.05 2.86
CA ILE A 23 42.00 -14.72 4.13
C ILE A 23 43.51 -14.61 4.39
N ARG A 24 43.88 -14.14 5.58
CA ARG A 24 45.27 -14.12 6.05
C ARG A 24 45.36 -14.86 7.37
N GLN A 25 46.14 -15.93 7.41
CA GLN A 25 46.48 -16.59 8.67
C GLN A 25 47.62 -15.83 9.35
N GLN A 26 47.56 -15.70 10.67
CA GLN A 26 48.57 -15.07 11.49
C GLN A 26 49.45 -16.13 12.17
N ASP A 27 50.65 -15.73 12.61
CA ASP A 27 51.62 -16.63 13.24
C ASP A 27 51.13 -17.24 14.56
N ASN A 28 50.11 -16.63 15.17
CA ASN A 28 49.45 -17.12 16.40
C ASN A 28 48.29 -18.10 16.13
N GLY A 29 48.11 -18.56 14.89
CA GLY A 29 47.05 -19.49 14.49
C GLY A 29 45.71 -18.81 14.13
N TYR A 30 45.48 -17.57 14.56
CA TYR A 30 44.24 -16.84 14.25
C TYR A 30 44.16 -16.48 12.76
N GLY A 31 42.94 -16.38 12.24
CA GLY A 31 42.66 -15.93 10.88
C GLY A 31 42.15 -14.49 10.85
N VAL A 32 42.50 -13.74 9.81
CA VAL A 32 41.85 -12.48 9.45
C VAL A 32 41.10 -12.68 8.13
N ILE A 33 39.79 -12.54 8.18
CA ILE A 33 38.89 -12.60 7.04
C ILE A 33 38.62 -11.17 6.58
N THR A 34 38.91 -10.88 5.31
CA THR A 34 38.51 -9.63 4.67
C THR A 34 37.24 -9.89 3.86
N PRO A 35 36.13 -9.21 4.16
CA PRO A 35 34.92 -9.35 3.35
C PRO A 35 34.95 -8.51 2.05
N GLU A 36 34.12 -8.88 1.07
CA GLU A 36 33.78 -8.05 -0.09
C GLU A 36 32.84 -6.89 0.33
N GLY A 37 32.86 -5.75 -0.37
CA GLY A 37 31.86 -4.68 -0.14
C GLY A 37 32.22 -3.65 0.93
N GLY A 38 33.48 -3.60 1.37
CA GLY A 38 33.96 -2.54 2.28
C GLY A 38 33.50 -2.68 3.74
N TYR A 39 33.17 -3.91 4.17
CA TYR A 39 32.97 -4.26 5.58
C TYR A 39 34.32 -4.39 6.31
N PRO A 40 34.38 -4.15 7.62
CA PRO A 40 35.60 -4.32 8.41
C PRO A 40 36.10 -5.77 8.38
N ALA A 41 37.41 -5.95 8.48
CA ALA A 41 38.02 -7.27 8.60
C ALA A 41 37.62 -7.94 9.92
N VAL A 42 37.46 -9.26 9.88
CA VAL A 42 36.98 -10.08 11.00
C VAL A 42 38.10 -11.00 11.45
N THR A 43 38.48 -10.91 12.71
CA THR A 43 39.43 -11.86 13.32
C THR A 43 38.67 -13.10 13.79
N VAL A 44 39.07 -14.27 13.30
CA VAL A 44 38.52 -15.57 13.70
C VAL A 44 39.58 -16.36 14.47
N THR A 45 39.13 -17.23 15.37
CA THR A 45 40.00 -18.02 16.24
C THR A 45 40.76 -19.10 15.46
N ASP A 46 41.84 -19.62 16.05
CA ASP A 46 42.57 -20.78 15.51
C ASP A 46 41.65 -22.00 15.34
N GLY A 47 40.78 -22.28 16.33
CA GLY A 47 39.78 -23.35 16.24
C GLY A 47 38.85 -23.19 15.04
N PHE A 48 38.38 -21.96 14.78
CA PHE A 48 37.56 -21.68 13.60
C PHE A 48 38.33 -21.99 12.30
N MET A 49 39.58 -21.56 12.19
CA MET A 49 40.41 -21.80 11.01
C MET A 49 40.65 -23.29 10.77
N ARG A 50 40.89 -24.06 11.84
CA ARG A 50 41.15 -25.49 11.78
C ARG A 50 39.92 -26.32 11.43
N ASP A 51 38.79 -26.01 12.06
CA ASP A 51 37.57 -26.82 11.95
C ASP A 51 36.82 -26.52 10.65
N TRP A 52 36.83 -25.25 10.20
CA TRP A 52 36.04 -24.81 9.05
C TRP A 52 36.82 -24.67 7.75
N LYS A 53 38.16 -24.48 7.82
CA LYS A 53 39.04 -24.28 6.66
C LYS A 53 38.43 -23.33 5.61
N PRO A 54 38.12 -22.07 5.99
CA PRO A 54 37.42 -21.14 5.11
C PRO A 54 38.20 -20.90 3.82
N VAL A 55 37.49 -20.69 2.71
CA VAL A 55 38.09 -20.39 1.40
C VAL A 55 37.57 -19.07 0.83
N VAL A 56 38.43 -18.40 0.06
CA VAL A 56 38.07 -17.18 -0.69
C VAL A 56 36.90 -17.48 -1.63
N GLY A 57 35.95 -16.55 -1.71
CA GLY A 57 34.72 -16.69 -2.48
C GLY A 57 33.58 -17.36 -1.72
N GLY A 58 33.84 -18.04 -0.59
CA GLY A 58 32.80 -18.52 0.33
C GLY A 58 32.19 -17.40 1.20
N TYR A 59 31.30 -17.77 2.11
CA TYR A 59 30.61 -16.84 3.00
C TYR A 59 31.01 -17.07 4.45
N LEU A 60 31.28 -15.97 5.15
CA LEU A 60 31.30 -15.92 6.60
C LEU A 60 29.89 -15.56 7.06
N VAL A 61 29.29 -16.43 7.85
CA VAL A 61 27.90 -16.31 8.29
C VAL A 61 27.89 -16.16 9.81
N GLN A 62 27.12 -15.20 10.29
CA GLN A 62 26.78 -15.03 11.68
C GLN A 62 25.33 -15.49 11.87
N ASP A 63 25.14 -16.53 12.66
CA ASP A 63 23.81 -17.08 12.94
C ASP A 63 23.01 -16.19 13.92
N ALA A 64 21.77 -16.62 14.23
CA ALA A 64 20.89 -15.89 15.13
C ALA A 64 21.42 -15.77 16.58
N THR A 65 22.37 -16.62 16.97
CA THR A 65 23.02 -16.59 18.29
C THR A 65 24.29 -15.73 18.30
N GLY A 66 24.70 -15.21 17.15
CA GLY A 66 25.92 -14.42 16.98
C GLY A 66 27.18 -15.25 16.72
N GLN A 67 27.05 -16.58 16.61
CA GLN A 67 28.17 -17.49 16.33
C GLN A 67 28.58 -17.39 14.85
N LEU A 68 29.90 -17.37 14.63
CA LEU A 68 30.47 -17.36 13.28
C LEU A 68 30.64 -18.78 12.75
N VAL A 69 30.18 -19.00 11.51
CA VAL A 69 30.35 -20.25 10.75
C VAL A 69 30.81 -19.94 9.32
N PHE A 70 31.49 -20.89 8.69
CA PHE A 70 31.84 -20.82 7.28
C PHE A 70 30.86 -21.64 6.44
N MET A 71 30.47 -21.10 5.29
CA MET A 71 29.72 -21.84 4.28
C MET A 71 30.34 -21.63 2.90
N SER A 72 30.42 -22.68 2.10
CA SER A 72 30.80 -22.55 0.69
C SER A 72 29.78 -21.69 -0.06
N ALA A 73 30.19 -21.02 -1.13
CA ALA A 73 29.28 -20.19 -1.92
C ALA A 73 28.08 -20.98 -2.47
N ALA A 74 28.32 -22.23 -2.89
CA ALA A 74 27.28 -23.11 -3.40
C ALA A 74 26.29 -23.50 -2.31
N ALA A 75 26.78 -23.93 -1.14
CA ALA A 75 25.93 -24.32 -0.02
C ALA A 75 25.12 -23.14 0.53
N PHE A 76 25.77 -21.98 0.67
CA PHE A 76 25.12 -20.77 1.16
C PHE A 76 24.00 -20.32 0.22
N LYS A 77 24.27 -20.21 -1.09
CA LYS A 77 23.27 -19.79 -2.08
C LYS A 77 22.16 -20.80 -2.30
N ALA A 78 22.40 -22.08 -2.02
CA ALA A 78 21.36 -23.11 -2.08
C ALA A 78 20.36 -23.02 -0.92
N GLN A 79 20.78 -22.48 0.23
CA GLN A 79 20.00 -22.49 1.47
C GLN A 79 19.45 -21.11 1.84
N TYR A 80 20.15 -20.05 1.45
CA TYR A 80 19.89 -18.69 1.88
C TYR A 80 19.77 -17.77 0.68
N THR A 81 18.72 -16.95 0.71
CA THR A 81 18.50 -15.86 -0.23
C THR A 81 18.70 -14.54 0.51
N PRO A 82 19.10 -13.46 -0.19
CA PRO A 82 19.16 -12.13 0.42
C PRO A 82 17.83 -11.83 1.11
N GLY A 83 17.88 -11.71 2.43
CA GLY A 83 16.73 -11.69 3.31
C GLY A 83 16.50 -10.27 3.71
N GLY A 84 15.50 -9.64 3.11
CA GLY A 84 15.27 -8.22 3.35
C GLY A 84 16.51 -7.38 3.05
N GLY A 85 17.08 -7.55 1.85
CA GLY A 85 17.42 -6.31 1.14
C GLY A 85 16.12 -5.51 1.09
N GLY A 86 16.14 -4.23 1.44
CA GLY A 86 15.02 -3.34 1.14
C GLY A 86 14.81 -3.31 -0.37
N GLY A 87 14.19 -4.36 -0.91
CA GLY A 87 13.50 -4.32 -2.17
C GLY A 87 12.28 -3.44 -1.94
N ASP A 88 11.94 -2.65 -2.93
CA ASP A 88 10.74 -1.84 -2.87
C ASP A 88 9.55 -2.75 -2.56
N VAL A 89 8.81 -2.43 -1.50
CA VAL A 89 7.51 -3.09 -1.25
C VAL A 89 6.59 -2.61 -2.35
N THR A 90 6.19 -3.51 -3.24
CA THR A 90 5.26 -3.22 -4.32
C THR A 90 3.83 -3.39 -3.83
N SER A 91 2.87 -2.82 -4.55
CA SER A 91 1.45 -3.08 -4.28
C SER A 91 1.08 -4.57 -4.40
N ALA A 92 1.87 -5.37 -5.12
CA ALA A 92 1.63 -6.82 -5.26
C ALA A 92 1.95 -7.60 -3.98
N ASP A 93 2.81 -7.05 -3.12
CA ASP A 93 3.19 -7.66 -1.84
C ASP A 93 2.11 -7.48 -0.76
N ILE A 94 1.12 -6.60 -0.99
CA ILE A 94 -0.05 -6.40 -0.12
C ILE A 94 -1.12 -7.44 -0.48
N THR A 95 -0.85 -8.69 -0.09
CA THR A 95 -1.64 -9.86 -0.50
C THR A 95 -3.04 -9.91 0.10
N ASP A 96 -3.27 -9.22 1.22
CA ASP A 96 -4.58 -9.08 1.88
C ASP A 96 -5.44 -7.95 1.31
N ALA A 97 -4.88 -7.09 0.45
CA ALA A 97 -5.64 -6.04 -0.22
C ALA A 97 -6.55 -6.61 -1.33
N THR A 98 -7.63 -5.88 -1.60
CA THR A 98 -8.48 -6.15 -2.76
C THR A 98 -7.81 -5.72 -4.06
N ALA A 99 -8.32 -6.21 -5.20
CA ALA A 99 -7.88 -5.74 -6.51
C ALA A 99 -8.06 -4.23 -6.67
N VAL A 100 -9.19 -3.69 -6.20
CA VAL A 100 -9.47 -2.24 -6.19
C VAL A 100 -8.46 -1.48 -5.34
N GLY A 101 -8.14 -1.98 -4.14
CA GLY A 101 -7.14 -1.35 -3.26
C GLY A 101 -5.76 -1.24 -3.92
N ARG A 102 -5.30 -2.31 -4.59
CA ARG A 102 -4.03 -2.28 -5.34
C ARG A 102 -4.07 -1.34 -6.55
N GLN A 103 -5.19 -1.27 -7.26
CA GLN A 103 -5.36 -0.33 -8.38
C GLN A 103 -5.35 1.14 -7.93
N VAL A 104 -5.93 1.45 -6.77
CA VAL A 104 -5.88 2.81 -6.20
C VAL A 104 -4.46 3.18 -5.80
N LEU A 105 -3.72 2.27 -5.15
CA LEU A 105 -2.35 2.51 -4.72
C LEU A 105 -1.39 2.75 -5.91
N THR A 106 -1.69 2.18 -7.07
CA THR A 106 -0.89 2.29 -8.31
C THR A 106 -1.45 3.28 -9.31
N ALA A 107 -2.47 4.06 -8.94
CA ALA A 107 -3.10 5.00 -9.86
C ALA A 107 -2.14 6.13 -10.28
N ALA A 108 -1.91 6.27 -11.59
CA ALA A 108 -1.01 7.29 -12.13
C ALA A 108 -1.49 8.74 -11.92
N ASN A 109 -2.79 8.93 -11.69
CA ASN A 109 -3.41 10.25 -11.48
C ASN A 109 -4.80 10.11 -10.86
N ALA A 110 -5.41 11.24 -10.53
CA ALA A 110 -6.74 11.30 -9.94
C ALA A 110 -7.84 10.66 -10.81
N ALA A 111 -7.73 10.72 -12.14
CA ALA A 111 -8.71 10.10 -13.03
C ALA A 111 -8.64 8.56 -12.95
N ALA A 112 -7.42 8.00 -12.97
CA ALA A 112 -7.20 6.56 -12.80
C ALA A 112 -7.73 6.06 -11.44
N ALA A 113 -7.50 6.82 -10.36
CA ALA A 113 -8.03 6.48 -9.04
C ALA A 113 -9.57 6.45 -9.01
N ARG A 114 -10.23 7.43 -9.65
CA ARG A 114 -11.69 7.47 -9.78
C ARG A 114 -12.24 6.29 -10.59
N THR A 115 -11.56 5.92 -11.67
CA THR A 115 -11.91 4.72 -12.44
C THR A 115 -11.80 3.45 -11.60
N ALA A 116 -10.73 3.30 -10.82
CA ALA A 116 -10.49 2.12 -9.98
C ALA A 116 -11.62 1.89 -8.95
N ILE A 117 -12.15 2.96 -8.36
CA ILE A 117 -13.28 2.88 -7.41
C ILE A 117 -14.67 2.89 -8.08
N GLY A 118 -14.75 2.90 -9.41
CA GLY A 118 -16.01 2.93 -10.15
C GLY A 118 -16.72 4.29 -10.16
N ALA A 119 -16.05 5.37 -9.78
CA ALA A 119 -16.61 6.72 -9.78
C ALA A 119 -16.67 7.35 -11.20
N GLY A 120 -15.99 6.76 -12.19
CA GLY A 120 -15.98 7.27 -13.57
C GLY A 120 -15.36 8.68 -13.68
N THR A 121 -16.00 9.57 -14.44
CA THR A 121 -15.59 10.99 -14.54
C THR A 121 -16.14 11.86 -13.41
N SER A 122 -16.75 11.27 -12.38
CA SER A 122 -17.38 12.01 -11.29
C SER A 122 -16.34 12.80 -10.50
N SER A 123 -16.15 14.05 -10.88
CA SER A 123 -15.50 15.10 -10.07
C SER A 123 -16.51 15.84 -9.20
N LEU A 124 -17.70 15.25 -9.03
CA LEU A 124 -18.82 15.83 -8.30
C LEU A 124 -18.48 15.85 -6.81
N ALA A 125 -18.08 17.03 -6.32
CA ALA A 125 -18.09 17.27 -4.89
C ALA A 125 -19.54 17.18 -4.39
N LEU A 126 -19.78 16.40 -3.34
CA LEU A 126 -21.04 16.43 -2.60
C LEU A 126 -21.06 17.70 -1.74
N GLY A 127 -22.14 18.47 -1.79
CA GLY A 127 -22.21 19.74 -1.07
C GLY A 127 -23.58 20.42 -1.11
N THR A 128 -23.67 21.57 -0.45
CA THR A 128 -24.91 22.35 -0.30
C THR A 128 -25.02 23.50 -1.30
N THR A 129 -24.06 23.67 -2.21
CA THR A 129 -24.06 24.75 -3.20
C THR A 129 -24.63 24.28 -4.54
N ALA A 130 -25.05 25.22 -5.39
CA ALA A 130 -25.65 24.91 -6.69
C ALA A 130 -24.69 24.24 -7.69
N SER A 131 -23.37 24.31 -7.45
CA SER A 131 -22.33 23.71 -8.30
C SER A 131 -21.87 22.33 -7.81
N THR A 132 -22.39 21.86 -6.68
CA THR A 132 -22.06 20.54 -6.09
C THR A 132 -23.19 19.55 -6.32
N ALA A 133 -22.87 18.25 -6.42
CA ALA A 133 -23.92 17.23 -6.47
C ALA A 133 -24.71 17.21 -5.17
N LEU A 134 -26.03 17.08 -5.32
CA LEU A 134 -26.94 16.93 -4.20
C LEU A 134 -26.65 15.62 -3.48
N ALA A 135 -26.59 15.65 -2.15
CA ALA A 135 -26.52 14.43 -1.35
C ALA A 135 -27.69 13.50 -1.71
N GLY A 136 -27.49 12.18 -1.66
CA GLY A 136 -28.52 11.20 -2.04
C GLY A 136 -29.83 11.27 -1.23
N ASN A 137 -29.81 11.94 -0.07
CA ASN A 137 -30.96 12.24 0.78
C ASN A 137 -31.37 13.73 0.77
N GLY A 138 -30.78 14.55 -0.11
CA GLY A 138 -31.06 15.97 -0.20
C GLY A 138 -32.32 16.28 -1.01
N THR A 139 -32.99 17.39 -0.68
CA THR A 139 -34.03 17.97 -1.53
C THR A 139 -33.38 18.79 -2.63
N ALA A 140 -33.76 18.54 -3.89
CA ALA A 140 -33.19 19.28 -5.02
C ALA A 140 -33.37 20.79 -4.84
N ALA A 141 -32.30 21.57 -4.99
CA ALA A 141 -32.36 23.04 -4.87
C ALA A 141 -33.38 23.66 -5.85
N ALA A 142 -33.59 23.04 -7.01
CA ALA A 142 -34.64 23.43 -7.96
C ALA A 142 -36.06 23.32 -7.36
N ALA A 143 -36.27 22.42 -6.40
CA ALA A 143 -37.52 22.23 -5.67
C ALA A 143 -37.61 23.08 -4.37
N THR A 144 -36.58 23.84 -3.98
CA THR A 144 -36.64 24.72 -2.80
C THR A 144 -37.82 25.70 -2.87
N LYS A 145 -38.18 26.10 -4.09
CA LYS A 145 -39.34 26.94 -4.38
C LYS A 145 -40.69 26.29 -3.99
N LEU A 146 -40.79 24.96 -3.98
CA LEU A 146 -41.96 24.20 -3.54
C LEU A 146 -41.86 23.73 -2.08
N ALA A 147 -40.70 23.90 -1.44
CA ALA A 147 -40.54 23.62 0.00
C ALA A 147 -41.46 24.51 0.86
N THR A 148 -41.76 25.72 0.39
CA THR A 148 -42.93 26.48 0.86
C THR A 148 -44.08 26.18 -0.07
N ALA A 149 -45.13 25.57 0.47
CA ALA A 149 -46.32 25.21 -0.28
C ALA A 149 -46.90 26.43 -1.00
N ARG A 150 -47.33 26.24 -2.24
CA ARG A 150 -47.89 27.33 -3.06
C ARG A 150 -49.37 27.13 -3.29
N THR A 151 -50.14 28.20 -3.10
CA THR A 151 -51.54 28.24 -3.50
C THR A 151 -51.64 28.40 -5.01
N ILE A 152 -52.23 27.42 -5.67
CA ILE A 152 -52.63 27.48 -7.07
C ILE A 152 -54.06 28.00 -7.11
N THR A 153 -54.25 29.21 -7.63
CA THR A 153 -55.56 29.87 -7.71
C THR A 153 -56.09 29.82 -9.14
N LEU A 154 -57.35 29.40 -9.30
CA LEU A 154 -58.10 29.48 -10.54
C LEU A 154 -58.77 30.86 -10.64
N THR A 155 -58.69 31.46 -11.83
CA THR A 155 -59.33 32.75 -12.14
C THR A 155 -60.10 32.65 -13.45
N GLY A 156 -61.13 33.49 -13.63
CA GLY A 156 -62.02 33.47 -14.79
C GLY A 156 -63.41 32.93 -14.44
N ALA A 157 -64.05 32.24 -15.40
CA ALA A 157 -65.41 31.72 -15.24
C ALA A 157 -65.53 30.65 -14.13
N VAL A 158 -64.40 30.01 -13.79
CA VAL A 158 -64.30 29.03 -12.71
C VAL A 158 -63.37 29.58 -11.64
N THR A 159 -63.83 29.57 -10.40
CA THR A 159 -63.06 30.00 -9.22
C THR A 159 -62.73 28.81 -8.34
N GLY A 160 -61.60 28.90 -7.62
CA GLY A 160 -61.14 27.85 -6.72
C GLY A 160 -59.65 28.00 -6.42
N SER A 161 -59.18 27.30 -5.40
CA SER A 161 -57.75 27.26 -5.11
C SER A 161 -57.38 25.98 -4.36
N ALA A 162 -56.15 25.52 -4.54
CA ALA A 162 -55.57 24.47 -3.71
C ALA A 162 -54.09 24.71 -3.46
N THR A 163 -53.61 24.22 -2.34
CA THR A 163 -52.19 24.33 -1.97
C THR A 163 -51.43 23.10 -2.45
N PHE A 164 -50.32 23.31 -3.16
CA PHE A 164 -49.44 22.26 -3.66
C PHE A 164 -48.03 22.42 -3.07
N ASP A 165 -47.50 21.34 -2.48
CA ASP A 165 -46.14 21.25 -1.93
C ASP A 165 -45.30 20.14 -2.55
N GLY A 166 -45.85 19.38 -3.51
CA GLY A 166 -45.16 18.29 -4.20
C GLY A 166 -45.08 16.98 -3.42
N THR A 167 -45.68 16.88 -2.23
CA THR A 167 -45.71 15.61 -1.45
C THR A 167 -46.65 14.55 -2.04
N GLY A 168 -47.61 14.98 -2.86
CA GLY A 168 -48.55 14.11 -3.54
C GLY A 168 -49.43 14.87 -4.54
N ASN A 169 -50.35 14.14 -5.17
CA ASN A 169 -51.32 14.73 -6.09
C ASN A 169 -52.32 15.60 -5.32
N ILE A 170 -52.73 16.71 -5.94
CA ILE A 170 -53.84 17.55 -5.46
C ILE A 170 -54.98 17.52 -6.49
N SER A 171 -56.21 17.62 -6.01
CA SER A 171 -57.41 17.70 -6.85
C SER A 171 -58.09 19.04 -6.63
N ILE A 172 -58.38 19.76 -7.72
CA ILE A 172 -59.22 20.96 -7.69
C ILE A 172 -60.50 20.63 -8.44
N ALA A 173 -61.56 20.37 -7.69
CA ALA A 173 -62.87 20.10 -8.28
C ALA A 173 -63.48 21.41 -8.81
N THR A 174 -63.89 21.41 -10.07
CA THR A 174 -64.52 22.55 -10.71
C THR A 174 -65.80 22.11 -11.40
N THR A 175 -66.85 22.93 -11.31
CA THR A 175 -68.10 22.73 -12.06
C THR A 175 -68.23 23.87 -13.05
N ALA A 176 -68.42 23.56 -14.33
CA ALA A 176 -68.80 24.59 -15.30
C ALA A 176 -70.23 25.05 -14.97
N GLY A 177 -70.43 26.35 -14.76
CA GLY A 177 -71.77 26.91 -14.67
C GLY A 177 -72.49 26.67 -15.99
N ALA A 178 -73.62 25.96 -15.94
CA ALA A 178 -74.49 25.73 -17.09
C ALA A 178 -75.20 27.03 -17.49
#